data_AF-A0ABD3Q5Z0-F1
#
_entry.id   AF-A0ABD3Q5Z0-F1
#
_cell.length_a   1.000
_cell.length_b   1.000
_cell.length_c   1.000
_cell.angle_alpha   90.00
_cell.angle_beta   90.00
_cell.angle_gamma   90.00
#
_symmetry.space_group_name_H-M   'P 1'
#
loop_
_entity.id
_entity.type
_entity.pdbx_description
1 polymer ?
#
loop_
_entity_poly.entity_id
_entity_poly.type
_entity_poly.pdbx_seq_one_letter_code
_entity_poly.pdbx_strand_id
1 'polypeptide(L)'
;MMLSKSLLYFAGVALFRARPGVAVGDCGCSSCTSSILNKDADGYSVRNRIDWVIANMGQSEQNACSTVCGNEFPNVCGSQCDPSQCSKCGCSSCTTSVLERNANGYSVRNRIDWVVANTGKSEKDACSLGKLFLSEAIAQMLNFVVKNFPIYVMNVTLLNVAAVVEVDKSVMAAAGMGATVAPTGTWYGGKVGGAGIDIKKQGSSTVQVVNESSETNLHVFFQSNNVWEKWVKVGGNGMIYNPINWGQDGTNAFDPLGAKKLSEAVIPKGGNIILTIPKLNPPQFQIIAIKMVDPSRKDPLPPSKASDWNGPCPKEIIRGQWPVLIEGGKDVVADASAVDGINFRMRYELTTSETEVQVMDIKQNPCKGLAEKYLVRGPNNSLAGCRSPPKVDCTGSKPGETCDCIPGTQNCAFNECSVKEFDIPSNLMKYFHVYDNGDRTGMPVKNFINDESNIKRNSDFDKYCRQMHSDTRQNGGESDFTCYCYDYNDVDSSPWLRAPYKIKVVYFDL
;
A
#
# COMPACT_ATOMS: atom_id res chain seq x y z
N MET A 1 86.89 14.10 10.64
CA MET A 1 85.94 15.14 11.11
C MET A 1 84.69 15.05 10.25
N MET A 2 83.58 14.67 10.88
CA MET A 2 82.16 14.68 10.47
C MET A 2 81.70 14.33 9.03
N LEU A 3 80.78 13.35 9.03
CA LEU A 3 79.81 12.91 8.02
C LEU A 3 78.96 14.04 7.41
N SER A 4 78.50 13.86 6.16
CA SER A 4 77.05 13.80 5.86
C SER A 4 76.73 13.58 4.37
N LYS A 5 76.28 12.35 4.08
CA LYS A 5 75.13 11.92 3.25
C LYS A 5 75.00 12.39 1.78
N SER A 6 75.30 11.43 0.91
CA SER A 6 74.72 11.21 -0.41
C SER A 6 73.21 10.96 -0.37
N LEU A 7 72.48 11.40 -1.39
CA LEU A 7 71.22 10.79 -1.81
C LEU A 7 71.19 10.66 -3.34
N LEU A 8 71.11 9.41 -3.81
CA LEU A 8 70.83 9.01 -5.18
C LEU A 8 69.37 9.33 -5.53
N TYR A 9 69.14 9.92 -6.71
CA TYR A 9 67.84 9.96 -7.36
C TYR A 9 67.62 8.65 -8.13
N PHE A 10 66.67 7.84 -7.68
CA PHE A 10 66.16 6.69 -8.45
C PHE A 10 65.12 7.18 -9.46
N ALA A 11 65.38 6.95 -10.74
CA ALA A 11 64.39 7.05 -11.81
C ALA A 11 63.46 5.83 -11.74
N GLY A 12 62.24 6.02 -11.24
CA GLY A 12 61.18 5.02 -11.29
C GLY A 12 60.39 5.15 -12.59
N VAL A 13 60.64 4.23 -13.53
CA VAL A 13 59.77 4.01 -14.70
C VAL A 13 58.49 3.33 -14.20
N ALA A 14 57.37 4.05 -14.22
CA ALA A 14 56.06 3.47 -13.95
C ALA A 14 55.55 2.75 -15.21
N LEU A 15 55.44 1.41 -15.12
CA LEU A 15 54.68 0.62 -16.09
C LEU A 15 53.19 0.99 -16.00
N PHE A 16 52.67 1.68 -17.00
CA PHE A 16 51.24 1.84 -17.19
C PHE A 16 50.64 0.51 -17.70
N ARG A 17 49.89 -0.17 -16.83
CA ARG A 17 48.96 -1.22 -17.28
C ARG A 17 47.78 -0.55 -17.97
N ALA A 18 47.70 -0.69 -19.29
CA ALA A 18 46.47 -0.40 -20.02
C ALA A 18 45.35 -1.34 -19.51
N ARG A 19 44.27 -0.77 -18.96
CA ARG A 19 43.02 -1.51 -18.73
C ARG A 19 42.32 -1.70 -20.07
N PRO A 20 41.86 -2.91 -20.44
CA PRO A 20 41.11 -3.13 -21.66
C PRO A 20 39.75 -2.45 -21.56
N GLY A 21 39.42 -1.67 -22.58
CA GLY A 21 38.32 -0.73 -22.61
C GLY A 21 36.95 -1.39 -22.68
N VAL A 22 36.03 -0.81 -21.91
CA VAL A 22 34.62 -0.66 -22.27
C VAL A 22 34.26 0.78 -21.93
N ALA A 23 33.75 1.52 -22.93
CA ALA A 23 33.41 2.93 -22.84
C ALA A 23 32.21 3.17 -21.90
N VAL A 24 32.50 3.25 -20.60
CA VAL A 24 31.65 3.92 -19.62
C VAL A 24 32.30 5.28 -19.39
N GLY A 25 31.58 6.38 -19.60
CA GLY A 25 32.14 7.74 -19.62
C GLY A 25 33.00 8.02 -18.39
N ASP A 26 34.27 8.38 -18.61
CA ASP A 26 35.20 8.81 -17.56
C ASP A 26 34.58 9.96 -16.75
N CYS A 27 34.86 10.03 -15.45
CA CYS A 27 34.24 10.97 -14.51
C CYS A 27 32.72 10.82 -14.34
N GLY A 28 32.05 9.84 -14.96
CA GLY A 28 30.59 9.70 -14.90
C GLY A 28 29.84 10.81 -15.64
N CYS A 29 30.50 11.46 -16.60
CA CYS A 29 29.93 12.48 -17.47
C CYS A 29 30.05 12.03 -18.93
N SER A 30 28.92 11.84 -19.62
CA SER A 30 28.94 11.50 -21.06
C SER A 30 29.64 12.55 -21.95
N SER A 31 29.70 13.80 -21.48
CA SER A 31 30.44 14.90 -22.11
C SER A 31 31.94 14.86 -21.88
N CYS A 32 32.44 14.03 -20.96
CA CYS A 32 33.85 13.92 -20.64
C CYS A 32 34.54 12.96 -21.61
N THR A 33 34.74 13.44 -22.83
CA THR A 33 35.36 12.66 -23.90
C THR A 33 36.89 12.59 -23.74
N SER A 34 37.53 11.61 -24.39
CA SER A 34 39.00 11.54 -24.45
C SER A 34 39.63 12.82 -25.00
N SER A 35 38.92 13.56 -25.86
CA SER A 35 39.40 14.87 -26.35
C SER A 35 39.48 15.92 -25.25
N ILE A 36 38.59 15.90 -24.26
CA ILE A 36 38.65 16.80 -23.10
C ILE A 36 39.73 16.34 -22.13
N LEU A 37 39.81 15.04 -21.89
CA LEU A 37 40.79 14.42 -21.01
C LEU A 37 42.25 14.59 -21.47
N ASN A 38 42.47 14.76 -22.78
CA ASN A 38 43.78 15.01 -23.36
C ASN A 38 44.14 16.51 -23.45
N LYS A 39 43.26 17.43 -23.03
CA LYS A 39 43.61 18.86 -22.97
C LYS A 39 44.70 19.11 -21.92
N ASP A 40 45.55 20.09 -22.20
CA ASP A 40 46.58 20.53 -21.27
C ASP A 40 45.98 21.27 -20.07
N ALA A 41 46.36 20.83 -18.88
CA ALA A 41 46.02 21.34 -17.56
C ALA A 41 47.33 21.65 -16.82
N ASP A 42 47.97 22.74 -17.25
CA ASP A 42 49.24 23.25 -16.72
C ASP A 42 50.41 22.27 -16.86
N GLY A 43 50.66 21.82 -18.10
CA GLY A 43 51.77 20.94 -18.45
C GLY A 43 51.49 19.44 -18.28
N TYR A 44 50.29 19.06 -17.85
CA TYR A 44 49.82 17.68 -17.78
C TYR A 44 48.45 17.57 -18.44
N SER A 45 48.11 16.42 -19.01
CA SER A 45 46.73 16.21 -19.47
C SER A 45 45.76 16.22 -18.30
N VAL A 46 44.52 16.65 -18.53
CA VAL A 46 43.42 16.57 -17.54
C VAL A 46 43.34 15.16 -16.93
N ARG A 47 43.48 14.12 -17.76
CA ARG A 47 43.52 12.72 -17.28
C ARG A 47 44.68 12.45 -16.32
N ASN A 48 45.89 12.86 -16.68
CA ASN A 48 47.06 12.65 -15.82
C ASN A 48 46.91 13.36 -14.48
N ARG A 49 46.28 14.54 -14.48
CA ARG A 49 45.99 15.26 -13.24
C ARG A 49 44.95 14.55 -12.38
N ILE A 50 43.87 14.04 -12.98
CA ILE A 50 42.86 13.22 -12.29
C ILE A 50 43.50 11.97 -11.68
N ASP A 51 44.29 11.24 -12.47
CA ASP A 51 44.98 10.03 -12.01
C ASP A 51 45.96 10.34 -10.87
N TRP A 52 46.64 11.49 -10.91
CA TRP A 52 47.49 11.96 -9.81
C TRP A 52 46.69 12.22 -8.53
N VAL A 53 45.52 12.87 -8.62
CA VAL A 53 44.66 13.15 -7.46
C VAL A 53 44.15 11.85 -6.85
N ILE A 54 43.74 10.87 -7.66
CA ILE A 54 43.36 9.53 -7.18
C ILE A 54 44.53 8.88 -6.45
N ALA A 55 45.72 8.86 -7.06
CA ALA A 55 46.88 8.15 -6.52
C ALA A 55 47.46 8.80 -5.25
N ASN A 56 47.45 10.13 -5.16
CA ASN A 56 48.14 10.87 -4.08
C ASN A 56 47.20 11.39 -2.99
N MET A 57 45.91 11.58 -3.31
CA MET A 57 44.91 12.07 -2.35
C MET A 57 43.88 11.01 -1.95
N GLY A 58 43.96 9.80 -2.53
CA GLY A 58 43.06 8.69 -2.19
C GLY A 58 41.60 8.95 -2.54
N GLN A 59 41.32 9.86 -3.47
CA GLN A 59 39.97 10.21 -3.86
C GLN A 59 39.39 9.18 -4.85
N SER A 60 38.07 9.03 -4.85
CA SER A 60 37.36 8.34 -5.93
C SER A 60 37.50 9.12 -7.25
N GLU A 61 37.30 8.44 -8.38
CA GLU A 61 37.38 9.09 -9.70
C GLU A 61 36.41 10.29 -9.81
N GLN A 62 35.17 10.17 -9.33
CA GLN A 62 34.20 11.29 -9.36
C GLN A 62 34.68 12.49 -8.53
N ASN A 63 35.23 12.26 -7.34
CA ASN A 63 35.75 13.33 -6.50
C ASN A 63 37.01 13.97 -7.09
N ALA A 64 37.88 13.15 -7.69
CA ALA A 64 39.05 13.62 -8.41
C ALA A 64 38.65 14.48 -9.61
N CYS A 65 37.65 14.07 -10.38
CA CYS A 65 37.13 14.87 -11.50
C CYS A 65 36.47 16.18 -11.05
N SER A 66 35.73 16.19 -9.94
CA SER A 66 35.20 17.44 -9.38
C SER A 66 36.31 18.35 -8.85
N THR A 67 37.36 17.79 -8.26
CA THR A 67 38.54 18.55 -7.82
C THR A 67 39.26 19.17 -9.02
N VAL A 68 39.59 18.37 -10.03
CA VAL A 68 40.36 18.82 -11.20
C VAL A 68 39.52 19.72 -12.11
N CYS A 69 38.28 19.35 -12.42
CA CYS A 69 37.46 20.05 -13.41
C CYS A 69 36.46 21.04 -12.82
N GLY A 70 36.13 20.94 -11.54
CA GLY A 70 35.32 21.94 -10.84
C GLY A 70 36.16 23.04 -10.21
N ASN A 71 37.34 22.71 -9.65
CA ASN A 71 38.13 23.64 -8.85
C ASN A 71 39.45 24.06 -9.51
N GLU A 72 40.29 23.12 -9.94
CA GLU A 72 41.64 23.44 -10.42
C GLU A 72 41.64 24.00 -11.85
N PHE A 73 40.90 23.37 -12.76
CA PHE A 73 40.88 23.66 -14.19
C PHE A 73 39.45 23.77 -14.77
N PRO A 74 38.58 24.63 -14.20
CA PRO A 74 37.20 24.78 -14.66
C PRO A 74 37.10 25.28 -16.11
N ASN A 75 38.11 26.01 -16.59
CA ASN A 75 38.13 26.52 -17.97
C ASN A 75 38.65 25.48 -18.99
N VAL A 76 39.27 24.39 -18.55
CA VAL A 76 39.85 23.37 -19.44
C VAL A 76 38.85 22.24 -19.66
N CYS A 77 38.36 21.65 -18.57
CA CYS A 77 37.43 20.53 -18.59
C CYS A 77 36.05 20.84 -17.98
N GLY A 78 35.97 21.71 -16.96
CA GLY A 78 34.73 22.34 -16.52
C GLY A 78 33.51 21.43 -16.41
N SER A 79 32.36 21.94 -16.83
CA SER A 79 31.08 21.20 -16.85
C SER A 79 31.07 19.98 -17.76
N GLN A 80 32.07 19.80 -18.62
CA GLN A 80 32.17 18.62 -19.49
C GLN A 80 32.63 17.39 -18.70
N CYS A 81 33.42 17.57 -17.63
CA CYS A 81 33.97 16.49 -16.81
C CYS A 81 33.72 16.64 -15.30
N ASP A 82 33.19 17.77 -14.82
CA ASP A 82 32.76 17.94 -13.42
C ASP A 82 31.41 17.22 -13.19
N PRO A 83 31.37 16.16 -12.36
CA PRO A 83 30.16 15.39 -12.08
C PRO A 83 29.04 16.18 -11.40
N SER A 84 29.35 17.36 -10.84
CA SER A 84 28.37 18.26 -10.24
C SER A 84 27.67 19.16 -11.27
N GLN A 85 28.26 19.31 -12.46
CA GLN A 85 27.78 20.21 -13.50
C GLN A 85 27.36 19.50 -14.79
N CYS A 86 27.83 18.28 -15.02
CA CYS A 86 27.40 17.51 -16.17
C CYS A 86 26.01 16.90 -15.91
N SER A 87 25.10 17.04 -16.88
CA SER A 87 23.76 16.48 -16.78
C SER A 87 23.81 14.96 -16.93
N LYS A 88 23.73 14.21 -15.82
CA LYS A 88 23.47 12.77 -15.90
C LYS A 88 22.10 12.53 -16.55
N CYS A 89 21.99 11.47 -17.35
CA CYS A 89 20.79 11.08 -18.12
C CYS A 89 20.34 12.00 -19.27
N GLY A 90 21.07 13.09 -19.59
CA GLY A 90 20.64 14.06 -20.61
C GLY A 90 19.30 14.74 -20.27
N CYS A 91 18.96 14.83 -18.98
CA CYS A 91 17.67 15.26 -18.46
C CYS A 91 17.88 16.36 -17.42
N SER A 92 17.33 17.56 -17.62
CA SER A 92 17.46 18.69 -16.68
C SER A 92 16.78 18.42 -15.33
N SER A 93 15.85 17.46 -15.28
CA SER A 93 15.18 17.02 -14.05
C SER A 93 16.00 16.03 -13.22
N CYS A 94 17.15 15.58 -13.70
CA CYS A 94 18.03 14.62 -13.03
C CYS A 94 18.99 15.36 -12.09
N THR A 95 18.44 16.09 -11.11
CA THR A 95 19.21 16.89 -10.16
C THR A 95 20.05 15.99 -9.24
N THR A 96 21.09 16.56 -8.59
CA THR A 96 21.88 15.87 -7.56
C THR A 96 20.98 15.27 -6.47
N SER A 97 19.93 15.98 -6.05
CA SER A 97 18.98 15.48 -5.04
C SER A 97 18.15 14.28 -5.53
N VAL A 98 17.90 14.15 -6.83
CA VAL A 98 17.24 12.98 -7.41
C VAL A 98 18.21 11.81 -7.51
N LEU A 99 19.44 12.08 -7.95
CA LEU A 99 20.48 11.05 -8.13
C LEU A 99 20.97 10.47 -6.80
N GLU A 100 21.06 11.28 -5.75
CA GLU A 100 21.46 10.83 -4.41
C GLU A 100 20.32 10.24 -3.57
N ARG A 101 19.09 10.21 -4.10
CA ARG A 101 17.96 9.62 -3.37
C ARG A 101 18.22 8.14 -3.12
N ASN A 102 18.17 7.73 -1.85
CA ASN A 102 18.35 6.34 -1.45
C ASN A 102 17.14 5.50 -1.92
N ALA A 103 17.43 4.43 -2.65
CA ALA A 103 16.48 3.43 -3.10
C ALA A 103 16.93 2.05 -2.62
N ASN A 104 16.57 1.72 -1.36
CA ASN A 104 16.89 0.47 -0.68
C ASN A 104 18.41 0.21 -0.52
N GLY A 105 19.12 1.16 0.06
CA GLY A 105 20.55 1.04 0.39
C GLY A 105 21.50 1.48 -0.73
N TYR A 106 20.99 1.82 -1.91
CA TYR A 106 21.76 2.34 -3.04
C TYR A 106 21.14 3.63 -3.55
N SER A 107 21.94 4.65 -3.84
CA SER A 107 21.43 5.87 -4.49
C SER A 107 20.93 5.56 -5.90
N VAL A 108 20.01 6.38 -6.43
CA VAL A 108 19.56 6.28 -7.84
C VAL A 108 20.76 6.30 -8.78
N ARG A 109 21.77 7.13 -8.47
CA ARG A 109 23.08 7.16 -9.13
C ARG A 109 23.75 5.79 -9.15
N ASN A 110 23.92 5.16 -7.99
CA ASN A 110 24.57 3.84 -7.90
C ASN A 110 23.86 2.77 -8.73
N ARG A 111 22.52 2.85 -8.83
CA ARG A 111 21.75 1.91 -9.63
C ARG A 111 21.90 2.15 -11.13
N ILE A 112 21.91 3.41 -11.58
CA ILE A 112 22.21 3.76 -12.97
C ILE A 112 23.62 3.28 -13.35
N ASP A 113 24.61 3.59 -12.50
CA ASP A 113 26.01 3.20 -12.71
C ASP A 113 26.13 1.66 -12.78
N TRP A 114 25.41 0.93 -11.93
CA TRP A 114 25.36 -0.53 -11.98
C TRP A 114 24.77 -1.05 -13.30
N VAL A 115 23.67 -0.46 -13.79
CA VAL A 115 23.02 -0.89 -15.04
C VAL A 115 23.96 -0.66 -16.22
N VAL A 116 24.60 0.50 -16.31
CA VAL A 116 25.57 0.79 -17.36
C VAL A 116 26.72 -0.21 -17.33
N ALA A 117 27.30 -0.45 -16.15
CA ALA A 117 28.44 -1.35 -15.99
C ALA A 117 28.12 -2.82 -16.28
N ASN A 118 26.92 -3.30 -15.97
CA ASN A 118 26.58 -4.73 -16.02
C ASN A 118 25.74 -5.13 -17.25
N THR A 119 25.10 -4.17 -17.92
CA THR A 119 24.21 -4.46 -19.07
C THR A 119 24.73 -3.91 -20.40
N GLY A 120 25.79 -3.08 -20.38
CA GLY A 120 26.31 -2.41 -21.58
C GLY A 120 25.35 -1.36 -22.17
N LYS A 121 24.26 -1.03 -21.47
CA LYS A 121 23.32 0.02 -21.88
C LYS A 121 23.94 1.40 -21.72
N SER A 122 23.52 2.34 -22.56
CA SER A 122 23.91 3.74 -22.41
C SER A 122 23.33 4.30 -21.10
N GLU A 123 23.96 5.34 -20.55
CA GLU A 123 23.46 6.01 -19.35
C GLU A 123 22.04 6.55 -19.56
N LYS A 124 21.73 7.06 -20.76
CA LYS A 124 20.38 7.51 -21.13
C LYS A 124 19.35 6.38 -21.07
N ASP A 125 19.70 5.20 -21.54
CA ASP A 125 18.83 4.02 -21.49
C ASP A 125 18.68 3.50 -20.05
N ALA A 126 19.77 3.50 -19.28
CA ALA A 126 19.76 3.13 -17.86
C ALA A 126 18.86 4.07 -17.03
N CYS A 127 18.86 5.36 -17.33
CA CYS A 127 17.95 6.31 -16.69
C CYS A 127 16.49 6.12 -17.14
N SER A 128 16.27 5.74 -18.40
CA SER A 128 14.94 5.44 -18.94
C SER A 128 14.36 4.15 -18.38
N LEU A 129 15.22 3.20 -17.98
CA LEU A 129 14.82 1.97 -17.28
C LEU A 129 14.24 2.23 -15.89
N GLY A 130 14.44 3.41 -15.29
CA GLY A 130 13.72 3.83 -14.09
C GLY A 130 12.19 3.80 -14.23
N LYS A 131 11.65 3.76 -15.47
CA LYS A 131 10.23 3.52 -15.77
C LYS A 131 9.83 2.05 -15.92
N LEU A 132 10.77 1.12 -16.06
CA LEU A 132 10.57 -0.28 -16.44
C LEU A 132 11.56 -1.20 -15.68
N PHE A 133 11.36 -1.40 -14.39
CA PHE A 133 12.12 -2.40 -13.63
C PHE A 133 11.20 -3.46 -13.05
N LEU A 134 11.08 -4.60 -13.74
CA LEU A 134 10.95 -5.92 -13.10
C LEU A 134 11.13 -7.12 -14.05
N SER A 135 10.85 -7.01 -15.36
CA SER A 135 10.88 -8.19 -16.23
C SER A 135 12.24 -8.50 -16.88
N GLU A 136 12.96 -7.49 -17.39
CA GLU A 136 14.16 -7.74 -18.20
C GLU A 136 15.42 -8.03 -17.37
N ALA A 137 15.58 -7.43 -16.19
CA ALA A 137 16.77 -7.63 -15.35
C ALA A 137 16.86 -9.07 -14.77
N ILE A 138 15.71 -9.68 -14.47
CA ILE A 138 15.63 -11.07 -13.97
C ILE A 138 16.01 -12.06 -15.09
N ALA A 139 15.55 -11.81 -16.33
CA ALA A 139 15.88 -12.65 -17.48
C ALA A 139 17.38 -12.62 -17.83
N GLN A 140 18.04 -11.47 -17.63
CA GLN A 140 19.48 -11.35 -17.86
C GLN A 140 20.33 -11.97 -16.74
N MET A 141 19.90 -11.85 -15.47
CA MET A 141 20.56 -12.56 -14.36
C MET A 141 20.49 -14.08 -14.52
N LEU A 142 19.33 -14.62 -14.94
CA LEU A 142 19.17 -16.06 -15.20
C LEU A 142 20.09 -16.54 -16.33
N ASN A 143 20.21 -15.77 -17.41
CA ASN A 143 21.12 -16.11 -18.51
C ASN A 143 22.60 -16.08 -18.11
N PHE A 144 23.00 -15.17 -17.22
CA PHE A 144 24.39 -15.09 -16.74
C PHE A 144 24.77 -16.30 -15.88
N VAL A 145 23.86 -16.75 -15.00
CA VAL A 145 24.08 -17.93 -14.14
C VAL A 145 24.18 -19.21 -14.98
N VAL A 146 23.30 -19.38 -15.98
CA VAL A 146 23.29 -20.56 -16.86
C VAL A 146 24.56 -20.65 -17.72
N LYS A 147 25.10 -19.52 -18.19
CA LYS A 147 26.29 -19.53 -19.06
C LYS A 147 27.62 -19.74 -18.34
N ASN A 148 27.74 -19.30 -17.09
CA ASN A 148 29.04 -19.23 -16.41
C ASN A 148 29.27 -20.33 -15.36
N PHE A 149 28.26 -21.14 -15.05
CA PHE A 149 28.39 -22.25 -14.09
C PHE A 149 27.81 -23.55 -14.68
N PRO A 150 28.58 -24.30 -15.48
CA PRO A 150 28.15 -25.60 -15.98
C PRO A 150 28.32 -26.64 -14.86
N ILE A 151 27.33 -26.77 -14.00
CA ILE A 151 27.24 -27.89 -13.06
C ILE A 151 26.35 -28.97 -13.69
N TYR A 152 26.84 -30.21 -13.69
CA TYR A 152 26.19 -31.40 -14.26
C TYR A 152 24.71 -31.48 -13.89
N VAL A 153 23.85 -31.37 -14.90
CA VAL A 153 22.40 -31.53 -14.78
C VAL A 153 22.07 -33.01 -14.85
N MET A 154 21.82 -33.64 -13.70
CA MET A 154 20.92 -34.78 -13.64
C MET A 154 19.51 -34.26 -13.31
N ASN A 155 18.52 -34.78 -14.05
CA ASN A 155 17.10 -34.44 -13.99
C ASN A 155 16.60 -34.03 -12.60
N VAL A 156 16.22 -32.76 -12.46
CA VAL A 156 15.41 -32.27 -11.34
C VAL A 156 14.16 -31.60 -11.92
N THR A 157 13.04 -32.29 -11.83
CA THR A 157 11.70 -31.70 -11.92
C THR A 157 11.52 -30.70 -10.79
N LEU A 158 11.00 -29.51 -11.13
CA LEU A 158 10.75 -28.39 -10.23
C LEU A 158 10.00 -28.80 -8.96
N LEU A 159 10.72 -28.81 -7.84
CA LEU A 159 10.17 -28.75 -6.49
C LEU A 159 11.06 -27.82 -5.65
N ASN A 160 10.40 -26.93 -4.92
CA ASN A 160 10.94 -25.80 -4.17
C ASN A 160 12.19 -26.14 -3.33
N VAL A 161 13.24 -25.32 -3.45
CA VAL A 161 14.36 -25.29 -2.49
C VAL A 161 14.25 -23.99 -1.67
N ALA A 162 13.74 -24.14 -0.45
CA ALA A 162 14.10 -23.30 0.68
C ALA A 162 14.87 -24.19 1.64
N ALA A 163 16.19 -24.00 1.75
CA ALA A 163 17.02 -24.65 2.76
C ALA A 163 17.52 -23.54 3.70
N VAL A 164 16.93 -23.49 4.90
CA VAL A 164 17.45 -22.75 6.06
C VAL A 164 18.18 -23.76 6.93
N VAL A 165 19.41 -23.44 7.30
CA VAL A 165 20.20 -24.19 8.29
C VAL A 165 19.59 -23.94 9.68
N GLU A 166 19.07 -24.99 10.31
CA GLU A 166 18.54 -24.96 11.67
C GLU A 166 19.67 -25.32 12.65
N VAL A 167 19.92 -24.47 13.64
CA VAL A 167 20.84 -24.73 14.75
C VAL A 167 20.02 -25.19 15.96
N ASP A 168 20.43 -26.34 16.49
CA ASP A 168 19.82 -27.13 17.56
C ASP A 168 19.59 -26.34 18.86
N LYS A 169 18.40 -26.52 19.46
CA LYS A 169 17.90 -25.87 20.68
C LYS A 169 17.80 -26.83 21.87
N SER A 170 18.80 -27.68 22.07
CA SER A 170 18.89 -28.54 23.26
C SER A 170 19.89 -28.03 24.31
N VAL A 171 19.83 -26.75 24.71
CA VAL A 171 20.42 -26.26 25.97
C VAL A 171 19.57 -25.09 26.46
N MET A 172 18.95 -25.25 27.64
CA MET A 172 18.42 -24.24 28.58
C MET A 172 17.10 -24.72 29.20
N ALA A 173 17.21 -25.68 30.10
CA ALA A 173 16.20 -25.98 31.11
C ALA A 173 16.90 -26.14 32.45
N ALA A 174 16.92 -25.09 33.27
CA ALA A 174 17.14 -25.17 34.72
C ALA A 174 16.94 -23.80 35.37
N ALA A 175 15.75 -23.54 35.92
CA ALA A 175 15.54 -22.79 37.16
C ALA A 175 14.02 -22.74 37.41
N GLY A 176 13.50 -23.76 38.08
CA GLY A 176 12.18 -23.70 38.68
C GLY A 176 12.20 -22.83 39.93
N MET A 177 11.12 -22.08 40.14
CA MET A 177 10.66 -21.67 41.46
C MET A 177 9.20 -21.26 41.36
N GLY A 178 8.34 -22.00 42.05
CA GLY A 178 6.91 -21.74 42.15
C GLY A 178 6.60 -20.84 43.34
N ALA A 179 5.50 -20.10 43.22
CA ALA A 179 4.73 -19.61 44.36
C ALA A 179 3.26 -19.47 43.93
N THR A 180 2.40 -20.21 44.63
CA THR A 180 0.94 -20.13 44.58
C THR A 180 0.43 -18.97 45.42
N VAL A 181 -0.46 -18.13 44.86
CA VAL A 181 -1.38 -17.29 45.63
C VAL A 181 -2.75 -17.32 44.93
N ALA A 182 -3.80 -17.56 45.73
CA ALA A 182 -5.20 -17.68 45.33
C ALA A 182 -5.88 -16.28 45.20
N PRO A 183 -7.13 -16.19 44.68
CA PRO A 183 -7.50 -15.19 43.69
C PRO A 183 -8.26 -13.98 44.26
N THR A 184 -8.03 -12.81 43.66
CA THR A 184 -9.01 -11.71 43.62
C THR A 184 -8.93 -10.98 42.27
N GLY A 185 -10.03 -11.02 41.53
CA GLY A 185 -10.54 -9.97 40.65
C GLY A 185 -9.65 -9.33 39.57
N THR A 186 -10.15 -9.47 38.33
CA THR A 186 -10.14 -8.48 37.23
C THR A 186 -8.92 -8.34 36.28
N TRP A 187 -9.30 -8.33 34.98
CA TRP A 187 -8.58 -8.03 33.74
C TRP A 187 -7.66 -9.12 33.15
N TYR A 188 -8.19 -9.75 32.08
CA TYR A 188 -7.47 -10.60 31.13
C TYR A 188 -6.33 -9.79 30.46
N GLY A 189 -5.16 -9.77 31.10
CA GLY A 189 -3.88 -9.33 30.55
C GLY A 189 -3.10 -10.49 29.94
N GLY A 190 -3.76 -11.34 29.16
CA GLY A 190 -3.04 -12.29 28.31
C GLY A 190 -2.30 -11.51 27.23
N LYS A 191 -0.99 -11.73 27.07
CA LYS A 191 -0.25 -11.31 25.87
C LYS A 191 -0.90 -11.98 24.66
N VAL A 192 -1.89 -11.32 24.08
CA VAL A 192 -2.31 -11.58 22.70
C VAL A 192 -1.15 -11.06 21.87
N GLY A 193 -0.27 -11.95 21.42
CA GLY A 193 0.57 -11.66 20.26
C GLY A 193 -0.38 -11.53 19.08
N GLY A 194 -1.10 -10.40 19.02
CA GLY A 194 -2.10 -10.14 17.99
C GLY A 194 -1.43 -10.33 16.64
N ALA A 195 -2.15 -10.98 15.74
CA ALA A 195 -1.69 -11.15 14.40
C ALA A 195 -1.42 -9.77 13.79
N GLY A 196 -0.29 -9.63 13.09
CA GLY A 196 0.08 -8.36 12.45
C GLY A 196 1.18 -7.59 13.17
N ILE A 197 1.69 -6.58 12.49
CA ILE A 197 2.69 -5.66 13.01
C ILE A 197 2.05 -4.32 13.36
N ASP A 198 2.70 -3.56 14.23
CA ASP A 198 2.41 -2.14 14.44
C ASP A 198 2.42 -1.40 13.10
N ILE A 199 1.38 -0.59 12.84
CA ILE A 199 1.24 0.18 11.60
C ILE A 199 2.45 1.09 11.34
N LYS A 200 3.10 1.59 12.40
CA LYS A 200 4.32 2.42 12.27
C LYS A 200 5.51 1.65 11.70
N LYS A 201 5.52 0.32 11.85
CA LYS A 201 6.53 -0.59 11.30
C LYS A 201 6.24 -1.04 9.87
N GLN A 202 5.06 -0.71 9.33
CA GLN A 202 4.75 -1.02 7.94
C GLN A 202 5.58 -0.17 6.97
N GLY A 203 5.80 -0.72 5.76
CA GLY A 203 6.32 0.05 4.63
C GLY A 203 5.36 1.17 4.24
N SER A 204 5.86 2.16 3.51
CA SER A 204 4.98 3.20 2.95
C SER A 204 4.08 2.63 1.86
N SER A 205 2.87 3.17 1.72
CA SER A 205 1.90 2.74 0.70
C SER A 205 1.55 1.25 0.80
N THR A 206 1.38 0.76 2.02
CA THR A 206 0.92 -0.60 2.29
C THR A 206 -0.39 -0.63 3.04
N VAL A 207 -1.13 -1.72 2.84
CA VAL A 207 -2.24 -2.12 3.68
C VAL A 207 -1.91 -3.43 4.37
N GLN A 208 -2.20 -3.50 5.66
CA GLN A 208 -2.21 -4.73 6.41
C GLN A 208 -3.65 -5.13 6.72
N VAL A 209 -3.99 -6.39 6.48
CA VAL A 209 -5.27 -6.97 6.92
C VAL A 209 -5.01 -8.12 7.87
N VAL A 210 -5.73 -8.15 8.98
CA VAL A 210 -5.55 -9.08 10.08
C VAL A 210 -6.85 -9.83 10.34
N ASN A 211 -6.75 -11.16 10.48
CA ASN A 211 -7.87 -12.02 10.85
C ASN A 211 -7.83 -12.36 12.35
N GLU A 212 -8.58 -11.61 13.15
CA GLU A 212 -8.85 -11.88 14.57
C GLU A 212 -10.29 -12.37 14.79
N SER A 213 -10.94 -12.84 13.71
CA SER A 213 -12.31 -13.38 13.74
C SER A 213 -12.32 -14.88 14.04
N SER A 214 -13.53 -15.45 14.15
CA SER A 214 -13.72 -16.90 14.28
C SER A 214 -13.45 -17.65 12.97
N GLU A 215 -13.47 -16.97 11.82
CA GLU A 215 -13.24 -17.54 10.50
C GLU A 215 -11.87 -18.23 10.45
N THR A 216 -11.85 -19.51 10.07
CA THR A 216 -10.58 -20.25 9.96
C THR A 216 -9.73 -19.67 8.84
N ASN A 217 -10.36 -19.21 7.76
CA ASN A 217 -9.75 -18.33 6.80
C ASN A 217 -10.69 -17.16 6.47
N LEU A 218 -10.20 -15.95 6.65
CA LEU A 218 -10.89 -14.73 6.27
C LEU A 218 -10.66 -14.45 4.78
N HIS A 219 -11.74 -14.23 4.05
CA HIS A 219 -11.71 -13.88 2.64
C HIS A 219 -11.93 -12.37 2.47
N VAL A 220 -10.96 -11.70 1.84
CA VAL A 220 -10.97 -10.25 1.64
C VAL A 220 -10.68 -9.93 0.19
N PHE A 221 -11.56 -9.15 -0.44
CA PHE A 221 -11.46 -8.74 -1.83
C PHE A 221 -10.88 -7.33 -1.91
N PHE A 222 -9.95 -7.14 -2.85
CA PHE A 222 -9.24 -5.90 -3.08
C PHE A 222 -9.44 -5.44 -4.51
N GLN A 223 -9.97 -4.23 -4.71
CA GLN A 223 -10.16 -3.69 -6.04
C GLN A 223 -8.84 -3.46 -6.77
N SER A 224 -8.84 -3.77 -8.06
CA SER A 224 -7.76 -3.51 -9.00
C SER A 224 -8.34 -2.77 -10.21
N ASN A 225 -7.63 -1.79 -10.75
CA ASN A 225 -8.15 -1.04 -11.92
C ASN A 225 -8.03 -1.85 -13.22
N ASN A 226 -7.06 -2.76 -13.29
CA ASN A 226 -6.92 -3.71 -14.37
C ASN A 226 -6.20 -4.98 -13.89
N VAL A 227 -6.12 -6.00 -14.75
CA VAL A 227 -5.52 -7.29 -14.42
C VAL A 227 -3.99 -7.27 -14.28
N TRP A 228 -3.35 -6.18 -14.71
CA TRP A 228 -1.89 -5.98 -14.70
C TRP A 228 -1.42 -5.24 -13.46
N GLU A 229 -2.24 -4.36 -12.90
CA GLU A 229 -2.02 -3.69 -11.62
C GLU A 229 -2.43 -4.61 -10.47
N LYS A 230 -1.42 -5.27 -9.89
CA LYS A 230 -1.63 -6.30 -8.85
C LYS A 230 -1.30 -5.77 -7.47
N TRP A 231 -2.09 -6.21 -6.50
CA TRP A 231 -1.69 -6.18 -5.10
C TRP A 231 -0.51 -7.12 -4.89
N VAL A 232 0.58 -6.60 -4.34
CA VAL A 232 1.81 -7.37 -4.13
C VAL A 232 1.97 -7.66 -2.65
N LYS A 233 2.03 -8.94 -2.28
CA LYS A 233 2.32 -9.33 -0.91
C LYS A 233 3.77 -8.99 -0.56
N VAL A 234 3.94 -8.26 0.53
CA VAL A 234 5.24 -7.88 1.12
C VAL A 234 5.43 -8.42 2.53
N GLY A 235 4.41 -9.02 3.13
CA GLY A 235 4.50 -9.63 4.46
C GLY A 235 3.28 -10.46 4.85
N GLY A 236 3.36 -11.12 6.00
CA GLY A 236 2.29 -11.93 6.57
C GLY A 236 2.22 -13.37 6.06
N ASN A 237 1.31 -14.15 6.63
CA ASN A 237 1.07 -15.56 6.30
C ASN A 237 -0.17 -15.79 5.42
N GLY A 238 -1.00 -14.77 5.16
CA GLY A 238 -2.08 -14.83 4.19
C GLY A 238 -1.59 -14.94 2.74
N MET A 239 -2.47 -15.33 1.84
CA MET A 239 -2.21 -15.45 0.40
C MET A 239 -3.07 -14.44 -0.37
N ILE A 240 -2.55 -13.89 -1.47
CA ILE A 240 -3.26 -13.01 -2.41
C ILE A 240 -3.26 -13.67 -3.79
N TYR A 241 -4.40 -13.66 -4.46
CA TYR A 241 -4.58 -14.31 -5.75
C TYR A 241 -4.71 -13.28 -6.89
N ASN A 242 -4.51 -13.74 -8.11
CA ASN A 242 -4.63 -12.89 -9.30
C ASN A 242 -6.05 -12.29 -9.40
N PRO A 243 -6.18 -11.06 -9.89
CA PRO A 243 -7.48 -10.40 -9.99
C PRO A 243 -8.40 -11.13 -10.98
N ILE A 244 -9.66 -11.29 -10.59
CA ILE A 244 -10.74 -11.81 -11.42
C ILE A 244 -11.63 -10.64 -11.84
N ASN A 245 -12.06 -10.63 -13.10
CA ASN A 245 -13.09 -9.70 -13.57
C ASN A 245 -14.48 -10.27 -13.24
N TRP A 246 -15.15 -9.69 -12.24
CA TRP A 246 -16.49 -10.11 -11.84
C TRP A 246 -17.59 -9.45 -12.68
N GLY A 247 -17.27 -8.80 -13.81
CA GLY A 247 -18.24 -8.15 -14.69
C GLY A 247 -18.15 -8.53 -16.17
N GLN A 248 -17.31 -9.49 -16.57
CA GLN A 248 -17.03 -9.79 -17.98
C GLN A 248 -16.93 -11.30 -18.24
N ASP A 249 -17.28 -11.75 -19.45
CA ASP A 249 -17.08 -13.12 -19.95
C ASP A 249 -17.95 -14.22 -19.29
N GLY A 250 -19.21 -13.90 -19.03
CA GLY A 250 -20.20 -14.84 -18.48
C GLY A 250 -20.04 -15.10 -16.98
N THR A 251 -18.97 -14.63 -16.34
CA THR A 251 -18.99 -14.34 -14.90
C THR A 251 -19.82 -13.08 -14.69
N ASN A 252 -20.78 -13.14 -13.77
CA ASN A 252 -21.66 -12.02 -13.50
C ASN A 252 -21.14 -11.23 -12.30
N ALA A 253 -21.60 -9.99 -12.20
CA ALA A 253 -21.52 -9.23 -10.97
C ALA A 253 -22.30 -9.96 -9.88
N PHE A 254 -21.80 -9.97 -8.65
CA PHE A 254 -22.59 -10.40 -7.52
C PHE A 254 -22.51 -9.42 -6.37
N ASP A 255 -23.59 -9.35 -5.62
CA ASP A 255 -23.72 -8.55 -4.40
C ASP A 255 -22.92 -9.22 -3.26
N PRO A 256 -21.90 -8.57 -2.64
CA PRO A 256 -21.64 -7.12 -2.61
C PRO A 256 -20.49 -6.62 -3.50
N LEU A 257 -19.83 -7.49 -4.26
CA LEU A 257 -18.63 -7.13 -5.03
C LEU A 257 -18.93 -6.30 -6.29
N GLY A 258 -20.11 -6.45 -6.88
CA GLY A 258 -20.50 -5.82 -8.13
C GLY A 258 -19.68 -6.28 -9.34
N ALA A 259 -19.72 -5.51 -10.43
CA ALA A 259 -19.02 -5.78 -11.70
C ALA A 259 -17.55 -5.33 -11.67
N LYS A 260 -16.83 -5.58 -10.56
CA LYS A 260 -15.47 -5.04 -10.31
C LYS A 260 -14.39 -6.06 -10.66
N LYS A 261 -13.17 -5.56 -10.91
CA LYS A 261 -11.96 -6.39 -11.01
C LYS A 261 -11.32 -6.46 -9.63
N LEU A 262 -11.26 -7.66 -9.05
CA LEU A 262 -10.88 -7.82 -7.65
C LEU A 262 -9.88 -8.97 -7.48
N SER A 263 -8.82 -8.73 -6.71
CA SER A 263 -7.97 -9.78 -6.15
C SER A 263 -8.58 -10.28 -4.84
N GLU A 264 -8.59 -11.58 -4.63
CA GLU A 264 -9.01 -12.18 -3.36
C GLU A 264 -7.76 -12.50 -2.53
N ALA A 265 -7.80 -12.16 -1.24
CA ALA A 265 -6.86 -12.64 -0.26
C ALA A 265 -7.55 -13.62 0.70
N VAL A 266 -6.82 -14.66 1.08
CA VAL A 266 -7.24 -15.65 2.06
C VAL A 266 -6.25 -15.61 3.23
N ILE A 267 -6.75 -15.25 4.41
CA ILE A 267 -5.95 -14.94 5.60
C ILE A 267 -6.31 -15.95 6.71
N PRO A 268 -5.39 -16.84 7.11
CA PRO A 268 -5.69 -17.83 8.15
C PRO A 268 -5.99 -17.15 9.49
N LYS A 269 -6.72 -17.84 10.36
CA LYS A 269 -7.03 -17.37 11.73
C LYS A 269 -5.78 -17.01 12.51
N GLY A 270 -5.80 -15.87 13.20
CA GLY A 270 -4.61 -15.34 13.88
C GLY A 270 -3.47 -15.01 12.90
N GLY A 271 -3.79 -14.81 11.62
CA GLY A 271 -2.88 -14.45 10.56
C GLY A 271 -3.06 -13.01 10.10
N ASN A 272 -2.15 -12.59 9.22
CA ASN A 272 -2.24 -11.31 8.54
C ASN A 272 -1.69 -11.40 7.12
N ILE A 273 -1.98 -10.39 6.31
CA ILE A 273 -1.32 -10.14 5.05
C ILE A 273 -0.95 -8.66 4.97
N ILE A 274 0.25 -8.36 4.45
CA ILE A 274 0.67 -6.99 4.17
C ILE A 274 0.87 -6.88 2.66
N LEU A 275 0.17 -5.95 2.04
CA LEU A 275 0.14 -5.73 0.59
C LEU A 275 0.62 -4.32 0.26
N THR A 276 1.38 -4.17 -0.81
CA THR A 276 1.62 -2.87 -1.44
C THR A 276 0.35 -2.42 -2.17
N ILE A 277 -0.06 -1.18 -1.91
CA ILE A 277 -1.18 -0.54 -2.60
C ILE A 277 -0.74 -0.24 -4.05
N PRO A 278 -1.45 -0.76 -5.07
CA PRO A 278 -1.11 -0.49 -6.46
C PRO A 278 -1.24 1.00 -6.80
N LYS A 279 -0.48 1.46 -7.80
CA LYS A 279 -0.63 2.82 -8.34
C LYS A 279 -1.83 2.84 -9.27
N LEU A 280 -2.98 3.18 -8.72
CA LEU A 280 -4.25 3.18 -9.44
C LEU A 280 -4.45 4.48 -10.25
N ASN A 281 -5.16 4.37 -11.38
CA ASN A 281 -5.67 5.50 -12.18
C ASN A 281 -7.11 5.17 -12.69
N PRO A 282 -8.19 5.79 -12.16
CA PRO A 282 -8.20 6.77 -11.05
C PRO A 282 -7.70 6.14 -9.73
N PRO A 283 -7.18 6.94 -8.79
CA PRO A 283 -6.33 6.45 -7.70
C PRO A 283 -7.08 5.83 -6.52
N GLN A 284 -8.26 5.22 -6.73
CA GLN A 284 -9.12 4.70 -5.65
C GLN A 284 -9.17 3.17 -5.65
N PHE A 285 -8.95 2.56 -4.49
CA PHE A 285 -9.14 1.15 -4.22
C PHE A 285 -10.31 0.92 -3.25
N GLN A 286 -10.72 -0.34 -3.16
CA GLN A 286 -11.72 -0.82 -2.21
C GLN A 286 -11.24 -2.11 -1.55
N ILE A 287 -11.59 -2.32 -0.28
CA ILE A 287 -11.32 -3.51 0.51
C ILE A 287 -12.64 -4.01 1.10
N ILE A 288 -12.95 -5.28 0.84
CA ILE A 288 -14.25 -5.86 1.13
C ILE A 288 -14.09 -7.24 1.77
N ALA A 289 -14.48 -7.40 3.04
CA ALA A 289 -14.43 -8.69 3.74
C ALA A 289 -15.79 -9.41 3.73
N ILE A 290 -15.81 -10.67 3.29
CA ILE A 290 -17.04 -11.48 3.21
C ILE A 290 -16.89 -12.78 3.99
N LYS A 291 -18.00 -13.31 4.48
CA LYS A 291 -18.06 -14.66 5.08
C LYS A 291 -18.40 -15.70 4.03
N MET A 292 -17.71 -16.83 4.14
CA MET A 292 -17.99 -18.02 3.36
C MET A 292 -19.00 -18.91 4.08
N VAL A 293 -19.74 -19.72 3.31
CA VAL A 293 -20.60 -20.79 3.84
C VAL A 293 -19.75 -21.82 4.60
N ASP A 294 -18.56 -22.13 4.07
CA ASP A 294 -17.53 -22.91 4.76
C ASP A 294 -16.42 -21.96 5.26
N PRO A 295 -16.36 -21.67 6.58
CA PRO A 295 -15.35 -20.79 7.16
C PRO A 295 -13.93 -21.37 7.09
N SER A 296 -13.78 -22.65 6.75
CA SER A 296 -12.51 -23.37 6.61
C SER A 296 -11.94 -23.39 5.20
N ARG A 297 -12.67 -22.82 4.22
CA ARG A 297 -12.22 -22.72 2.83
C ARG A 297 -10.87 -22.01 2.75
N LYS A 298 -9.87 -22.66 2.13
CA LYS A 298 -8.51 -22.09 1.94
C LYS A 298 -8.27 -21.58 0.52
N ASP A 299 -9.09 -22.06 -0.42
CA ASP A 299 -8.98 -21.74 -1.83
C ASP A 299 -9.77 -20.48 -2.16
N PRO A 300 -9.29 -19.63 -3.09
CA PRO A 300 -10.06 -18.50 -3.54
C PRO A 300 -11.36 -18.97 -4.22
N LEU A 301 -12.31 -18.07 -4.40
CA LEU A 301 -13.47 -18.33 -5.23
C LEU A 301 -13.03 -18.54 -6.68
N PRO A 302 -13.44 -19.66 -7.30
CA PRO A 302 -13.21 -19.83 -8.72
C PRO A 302 -14.10 -18.84 -9.51
N PRO A 303 -13.61 -18.33 -10.66
CA PRO A 303 -14.48 -17.67 -11.62
C PRO A 303 -15.65 -18.60 -11.98
N SER A 304 -16.88 -18.11 -11.83
CA SER A 304 -18.10 -18.89 -12.10
C SER A 304 -19.20 -18.00 -12.66
N LYS A 305 -20.12 -18.60 -13.43
CA LYS A 305 -21.23 -17.87 -14.08
C LYS A 305 -22.42 -17.74 -13.13
N ALA A 306 -23.21 -16.66 -13.21
CA ALA A 306 -24.40 -16.58 -12.35
C ALA A 306 -25.42 -17.69 -12.57
N SER A 307 -25.47 -18.24 -13.80
CA SER A 307 -26.31 -19.40 -14.10
C SER A 307 -26.01 -20.57 -13.16
N ASP A 308 -24.79 -20.65 -12.62
CA ASP A 308 -24.31 -21.76 -11.83
C ASP A 308 -24.52 -21.54 -10.31
N TRP A 309 -24.89 -20.32 -9.91
CA TRP A 309 -24.99 -19.92 -8.51
C TRP A 309 -26.32 -20.29 -7.85
N ASN A 310 -27.37 -20.46 -8.67
CA ASN A 310 -28.74 -20.64 -8.21
C ASN A 310 -29.18 -19.52 -7.22
N GLY A 311 -28.76 -18.28 -7.46
CA GLY A 311 -28.96 -17.14 -6.56
C GLY A 311 -28.16 -15.90 -6.97
N PRO A 312 -28.16 -14.84 -6.14
CA PRO A 312 -27.52 -13.56 -6.45
C PRO A 312 -25.99 -13.55 -6.30
N CYS A 313 -25.40 -14.60 -5.74
CA CYS A 313 -23.96 -14.74 -5.49
C CYS A 313 -23.52 -16.21 -5.55
N PRO A 314 -22.20 -16.50 -5.72
CA PRO A 314 -21.66 -17.86 -5.62
C PRO A 314 -22.16 -18.62 -4.39
N LYS A 315 -22.39 -19.93 -4.54
CA LYS A 315 -22.96 -20.80 -3.48
C LYS A 315 -22.05 -20.93 -2.26
N GLU A 316 -20.76 -20.66 -2.44
CA GLU A 316 -19.73 -20.64 -1.41
C GLU A 316 -19.87 -19.44 -0.46
N ILE A 317 -20.67 -18.43 -0.83
CA ILE A 317 -20.83 -17.18 -0.08
C ILE A 317 -22.18 -17.18 0.64
N ILE A 318 -22.21 -16.69 1.87
CA ILE A 318 -23.47 -16.49 2.59
C ILE A 318 -24.27 -15.40 1.87
N ARG A 319 -25.51 -15.71 1.48
CA ARG A 319 -26.34 -14.82 0.66
C ARG A 319 -26.75 -13.56 1.43
N GLY A 320 -26.75 -12.42 0.74
CA GLY A 320 -27.35 -11.19 1.23
C GLY A 320 -26.52 -10.42 2.26
N GLN A 321 -25.23 -10.73 2.36
CA GLN A 321 -24.23 -10.01 3.14
C GLN A 321 -23.94 -8.62 2.55
N TRP A 322 -23.72 -7.64 3.43
CA TRP A 322 -23.32 -6.29 3.06
C TRP A 322 -22.17 -5.88 3.97
N PRO A 323 -20.94 -5.85 3.46
CA PRO A 323 -19.74 -5.58 4.25
C PRO A 323 -19.55 -4.09 4.48
N VAL A 324 -18.72 -3.74 5.47
CA VAL A 324 -18.13 -2.40 5.50
C VAL A 324 -17.21 -2.28 4.30
N LEU A 325 -17.45 -1.26 3.48
CA LEU A 325 -16.61 -0.90 2.35
C LEU A 325 -15.52 0.05 2.85
N ILE A 326 -14.26 -0.36 2.75
CA ILE A 326 -13.14 0.56 2.97
C ILE A 326 -12.68 1.02 1.60
N GLU A 327 -12.66 2.32 1.37
CA GLU A 327 -12.13 2.88 0.14
C GLU A 327 -11.08 3.94 0.42
N GLY A 328 -10.22 4.17 -0.56
CA GLY A 328 -9.06 5.03 -0.37
C GLY A 328 -8.17 5.11 -1.57
N GLY A 329 -7.23 6.06 -1.55
CA GLY A 329 -6.05 5.99 -2.37
C GLY A 329 -5.46 7.36 -2.71
N LYS A 330 -4.42 7.37 -3.53
CA LYS A 330 -3.52 8.52 -3.58
C LYS A 330 -4.26 9.80 -3.99
N ASP A 331 -4.18 10.83 -3.16
CA ASP A 331 -4.78 12.14 -3.41
C ASP A 331 -6.33 12.10 -3.50
N VAL A 332 -6.97 11.03 -2.98
CA VAL A 332 -8.43 10.92 -2.82
C VAL A 332 -8.79 10.62 -1.37
N VAL A 333 -10.08 10.78 -1.05
CA VAL A 333 -10.71 10.41 0.21
C VAL A 333 -10.35 8.97 0.60
N ALA A 334 -10.10 8.74 1.89
CA ALA A 334 -10.06 7.39 2.46
C ALA A 334 -11.02 7.23 3.64
N ASP A 335 -11.94 6.31 3.55
CA ASP A 335 -13.06 6.22 4.47
C ASP A 335 -13.55 4.77 4.62
N ALA A 336 -14.56 4.61 5.46
CA ALA A 336 -15.18 3.33 5.72
C ALA A 336 -16.71 3.50 5.74
N SER A 337 -17.41 2.80 4.86
CA SER A 337 -18.86 2.89 4.70
C SER A 337 -19.54 1.62 5.21
N ALA A 338 -20.44 1.78 6.17
CA ALA A 338 -21.41 0.77 6.56
C ALA A 338 -22.83 1.14 6.13
N VAL A 339 -22.96 2.01 5.12
CA VAL A 339 -24.25 2.45 4.56
C VAL A 339 -25.08 1.28 4.07
N ASP A 340 -24.42 0.24 3.55
CA ASP A 340 -25.08 -0.95 3.08
C ASP A 340 -25.32 -2.00 4.18
N GLY A 341 -24.37 -2.13 5.12
CA GLY A 341 -24.44 -3.07 6.21
C GLY A 341 -23.07 -3.39 6.83
N ILE A 342 -23.04 -4.47 7.61
CA ILE A 342 -21.82 -4.98 8.24
C ILE A 342 -21.82 -6.51 8.35
N ASN A 343 -20.67 -7.14 8.06
CA ASN A 343 -20.42 -8.57 8.25
C ASN A 343 -19.49 -8.88 9.45
N PHE A 344 -18.61 -7.94 9.77
CA PHE A 344 -17.56 -8.07 10.79
C PHE A 344 -17.44 -6.76 11.54
N ARG A 345 -17.20 -6.82 12.86
CA ARG A 345 -16.61 -5.67 13.54
C ARG A 345 -15.20 -5.45 13.01
N MET A 346 -14.73 -4.21 13.02
CA MET A 346 -13.38 -3.90 12.53
C MET A 346 -12.73 -2.78 13.32
N ARG A 347 -11.40 -2.86 13.41
CA ARG A 347 -10.54 -1.73 13.74
C ARG A 347 -9.78 -1.29 12.50
N TYR A 348 -9.91 -0.03 12.14
CA TYR A 348 -9.22 0.63 11.05
C TYR A 348 -8.22 1.62 11.62
N GLU A 349 -6.95 1.46 11.27
CA GLU A 349 -5.88 2.39 11.61
C GLU A 349 -5.32 3.00 10.30
N LEU A 350 -5.11 4.31 10.31
CA LEU A 350 -4.55 5.06 9.18
C LEU A 350 -3.47 6.04 9.65
N THR A 351 -2.31 6.07 8.99
CA THR A 351 -1.30 7.10 9.27
C THR A 351 -1.67 8.44 8.64
N THR A 352 -1.63 9.51 9.43
CA THR A 352 -1.84 10.90 8.98
C THR A 352 -0.53 11.65 8.81
N SER A 353 0.53 11.13 9.42
CA SER A 353 1.92 11.54 9.28
C SER A 353 2.83 10.33 9.60
N GLU A 354 4.14 10.52 9.61
CA GLU A 354 5.08 9.45 10.01
C GLU A 354 4.90 9.00 11.47
N THR A 355 4.35 9.88 12.33
CA THR A 355 4.27 9.64 13.78
C THR A 355 2.85 9.44 14.29
N GLU A 356 1.85 9.95 13.58
CA GLU A 356 0.45 9.97 14.01
C GLU A 356 -0.37 8.91 13.28
N VAL A 357 -1.26 8.28 14.05
CA VAL A 357 -2.16 7.21 13.59
C VAL A 357 -3.56 7.57 14.07
N GLN A 358 -4.50 7.67 13.13
CA GLN A 358 -5.93 7.73 13.42
C GLN A 358 -6.47 6.32 13.55
N VAL A 359 -7.41 6.13 14.46
CA VAL A 359 -8.00 4.83 14.77
C VAL A 359 -9.52 4.97 14.84
N MET A 360 -10.20 4.11 14.11
CA MET A 360 -11.64 3.88 14.19
C MET A 360 -11.84 2.41 14.59
N ASP A 361 -12.76 2.14 15.51
CA ASP A 361 -12.99 0.80 16.04
C ASP A 361 -14.48 0.57 16.29
N ILE A 362 -15.06 -0.43 15.64
CA ILE A 362 -16.45 -0.84 15.86
C ILE A 362 -16.45 -1.84 17.01
N LYS A 363 -16.48 -1.34 18.25
CA LYS A 363 -16.42 -2.20 19.44
C LYS A 363 -17.68 -3.01 19.68
N GLN A 364 -18.85 -2.47 19.35
CA GLN A 364 -20.13 -3.10 19.63
C GLN A 364 -20.69 -3.81 18.40
N ASN A 365 -21.59 -4.78 18.61
CA ASN A 365 -22.27 -5.48 17.54
C ASN A 365 -23.43 -4.62 16.98
N PRO A 366 -23.33 -4.08 15.75
CA PRO A 366 -24.38 -3.22 15.20
C PRO A 366 -25.65 -3.97 14.81
N CYS A 367 -25.56 -5.30 14.68
CA CYS A 367 -26.70 -6.16 14.39
C CYS A 367 -27.50 -6.53 15.65
N LYS A 368 -26.99 -6.21 16.84
CA LYS A 368 -27.64 -6.58 18.10
C LYS A 368 -28.90 -5.73 18.31
N GLY A 369 -30.04 -6.41 18.48
CA GLY A 369 -31.32 -5.77 18.80
C GLY A 369 -32.06 -5.19 17.61
N LEU A 370 -31.57 -5.45 16.38
CA LEU A 370 -32.30 -5.19 15.14
C LEU A 370 -33.39 -6.25 14.92
N ALA A 371 -34.44 -5.88 14.19
CA ALA A 371 -35.45 -6.82 13.72
C ALA A 371 -34.86 -7.87 12.75
N GLU A 372 -35.45 -9.07 12.72
CA GLU A 372 -34.94 -10.21 11.93
C GLU A 372 -34.82 -9.90 10.43
N LYS A 373 -35.67 -9.03 9.87
CA LYS A 373 -35.61 -8.63 8.45
C LYS A 373 -34.30 -7.94 8.04
N TYR A 374 -33.53 -7.42 9.00
CA TYR A 374 -32.23 -6.80 8.74
C TYR A 374 -31.07 -7.77 8.94
N LEU A 375 -31.29 -8.92 9.58
CA LEU A 375 -30.24 -9.85 9.90
C LEU A 375 -29.91 -10.73 8.70
N VAL A 376 -28.62 -10.97 8.50
CA VAL A 376 -28.11 -11.90 7.50
C VAL A 376 -27.70 -13.17 8.22
N ARG A 377 -28.31 -14.29 7.83
CA ARG A 377 -28.11 -15.59 8.45
C ARG A 377 -27.26 -16.50 7.56
N GLY A 378 -26.27 -17.13 8.17
CA GLY A 378 -25.49 -18.19 7.56
C GLY A 378 -26.13 -19.58 7.75
N PRO A 379 -25.39 -20.65 7.42
CA PRO A 379 -25.77 -22.01 7.78
C PRO A 379 -26.09 -22.14 9.27
N ASN A 380 -27.02 -23.03 9.61
CA ASN A 380 -27.47 -23.27 10.98
C ASN A 380 -28.02 -22.02 11.70
N ASN A 381 -28.54 -21.05 10.94
CA ASN A 381 -29.10 -19.80 11.46
C ASN A 381 -28.09 -18.93 12.25
N SER A 382 -26.79 -19.14 12.01
CA SER A 382 -25.72 -18.33 12.58
C SER A 382 -25.80 -16.88 12.07
N LEU A 383 -25.46 -15.90 12.90
CA LEU A 383 -25.42 -14.50 12.48
C LEU A 383 -24.19 -14.27 11.61
N ALA A 384 -24.41 -13.97 10.33
CA ALA A 384 -23.35 -13.66 9.38
C ALA A 384 -23.12 -12.15 9.23
N GLY A 385 -24.15 -11.34 9.44
CA GLY A 385 -24.13 -9.90 9.24
C GLY A 385 -25.47 -9.25 9.51
N CYS A 386 -25.58 -7.98 9.18
CA CYS A 386 -26.86 -7.29 9.04
C CYS A 386 -26.77 -6.22 7.96
N ARG A 387 -27.93 -5.90 7.39
CA ARG A 387 -28.10 -4.81 6.43
C ARG A 387 -28.45 -3.53 7.19
N SER A 388 -27.99 -2.41 6.66
CA SER A 388 -28.44 -1.10 7.14
C SER A 388 -29.96 -1.00 6.98
N PRO A 389 -30.71 -0.58 8.03
CA PRO A 389 -32.16 -0.49 7.95
C PRO A 389 -32.67 0.31 6.74
N PRO A 390 -32.18 1.54 6.43
CA PRO A 390 -32.53 2.26 5.20
C PRO A 390 -32.45 1.43 3.91
N LYS A 391 -31.47 0.54 3.78
CA LYS A 391 -31.29 -0.30 2.58
C LYS A 391 -32.38 -1.34 2.41
N VAL A 392 -32.98 -1.78 3.50
CA VAL A 392 -34.12 -2.72 3.48
C VAL A 392 -35.44 -1.95 3.40
N ASP A 393 -35.52 -0.84 4.13
CA ASP A 393 -36.75 -0.13 4.39
C ASP A 393 -37.13 0.90 3.32
N CYS A 394 -36.20 1.25 2.43
CA CYS A 394 -36.35 2.27 1.39
C CYS A 394 -36.16 1.70 -0.03
N THR A 395 -36.45 0.42 -0.25
CA THR A 395 -36.26 -0.31 -1.52
C THR A 395 -37.14 0.15 -2.70
N GLY A 396 -38.00 1.17 -2.52
CA GLY A 396 -38.85 1.76 -3.56
C GLY A 396 -38.46 3.17 -4.05
N SER A 397 -37.63 3.91 -3.30
CA SER A 397 -36.93 5.12 -3.81
C SER A 397 -35.72 4.66 -4.64
N LYS A 398 -34.94 5.55 -5.29
CA LYS A 398 -33.62 5.16 -5.85
C LYS A 398 -32.91 4.30 -4.77
N PRO A 399 -32.61 3.02 -5.04
CA PRO A 399 -32.71 2.00 -4.00
C PRO A 399 -31.73 2.22 -2.85
N GLY A 400 -32.30 2.55 -1.69
CA GLY A 400 -31.62 2.50 -0.39
C GLY A 400 -30.76 3.72 -0.03
N GLU A 401 -30.89 4.84 -0.74
CA GLU A 401 -30.21 6.09 -0.36
C GLU A 401 -31.07 6.88 0.66
N THR A 402 -30.47 7.26 1.77
CA THR A 402 -30.99 8.14 2.83
C THR A 402 -31.26 9.57 2.35
N CYS A 403 -30.69 10.01 1.22
CA CYS A 403 -31.06 11.22 0.46
C CYS A 403 -30.80 11.04 -1.04
N ASP A 404 -31.35 11.91 -1.89
CA ASP A 404 -31.03 11.92 -3.33
C ASP A 404 -29.98 12.99 -3.61
N CYS A 405 -28.83 12.60 -4.14
CA CYS A 405 -27.76 13.54 -4.50
C CYS A 405 -27.46 13.48 -6.01
N ILE A 406 -27.18 14.64 -6.63
CA ILE A 406 -26.75 14.67 -8.03
C ILE A 406 -25.32 14.10 -8.09
N PRO A 407 -25.06 13.06 -8.91
CA PRO A 407 -23.75 12.41 -9.00
C PRO A 407 -22.62 13.39 -9.29
N GLY A 408 -21.50 13.26 -8.56
CA GLY A 408 -20.34 14.14 -8.69
C GLY A 408 -20.54 15.55 -8.11
N THR A 409 -21.64 15.78 -7.39
CA THR A 409 -21.93 17.05 -6.73
C THR A 409 -22.32 16.83 -5.27
N GLN A 410 -22.48 17.93 -4.54
CA GLN A 410 -22.94 17.96 -3.16
C GLN A 410 -24.36 18.47 -3.03
N ASN A 411 -25.03 18.59 -4.17
CA ASN A 411 -26.37 19.07 -4.26
C ASN A 411 -27.34 17.92 -3.99
N CYS A 412 -28.02 17.98 -2.85
CA CYS A 412 -28.85 16.88 -2.38
C CYS A 412 -30.26 17.35 -2.02
N ALA A 413 -31.19 16.41 -2.03
CA ALA A 413 -32.58 16.59 -1.65
C ALA A 413 -32.99 15.52 -0.63
N PHE A 414 -33.86 15.88 0.31
CA PHE A 414 -34.54 14.86 1.09
C PHE A 414 -35.45 14.04 0.17
N ASN A 415 -35.53 12.74 0.43
CA ASN A 415 -36.42 11.81 -0.25
C ASN A 415 -37.34 11.13 0.78
N GLU A 416 -38.16 10.18 0.33
CA GLU A 416 -39.08 9.45 1.20
C GLU A 416 -38.35 8.70 2.31
N CYS A 417 -37.14 8.20 2.03
CA CYS A 417 -36.30 7.55 3.02
C CYS A 417 -35.84 8.53 4.10
N SER A 418 -35.42 9.75 3.71
CA SER A 418 -35.04 10.79 4.68
C SER A 418 -36.17 11.07 5.67
N VAL A 419 -37.40 11.25 5.17
CA VAL A 419 -38.58 11.50 6.02
C VAL A 419 -38.91 10.30 6.89
N LYS A 420 -38.65 9.08 6.40
CA LYS A 420 -38.88 7.85 7.14
C LYS A 420 -37.91 7.67 8.30
N GLU A 421 -36.63 7.96 8.09
CA GLU A 421 -35.54 7.60 9.01
C GLU A 421 -35.12 8.76 9.94
N PHE A 422 -35.38 10.01 9.57
CA PHE A 422 -34.92 11.20 10.30
C PHE A 422 -36.09 12.09 10.78
N ASP A 423 -35.86 12.82 11.87
CA ASP A 423 -36.78 13.81 12.45
C ASP A 423 -36.61 15.18 11.76
N ILE A 424 -36.93 15.26 10.46
CA ILE A 424 -36.73 16.48 9.64
C ILE A 424 -37.63 17.62 10.12
N PRO A 425 -37.08 18.78 10.53
CA PRO A 425 -37.88 19.91 10.97
C PRO A 425 -38.57 20.63 9.80
N SER A 426 -39.70 21.26 10.07
CA SER A 426 -40.57 21.85 9.04
C SER A 426 -39.89 22.91 8.17
N ASN A 427 -38.93 23.66 8.71
CA ASN A 427 -38.15 24.66 7.96
C ASN A 427 -37.18 24.05 6.93
N LEU A 428 -36.83 22.76 7.08
CA LEU A 428 -35.97 22.02 6.15
C LEU A 428 -36.76 21.20 5.13
N MET A 429 -38.07 20.97 5.34
CA MET A 429 -38.92 20.25 4.40
C MET A 429 -39.05 20.90 3.02
N LYS A 430 -38.65 22.17 2.87
CA LYS A 430 -38.51 22.84 1.57
C LYS A 430 -37.50 22.15 0.63
N TYR A 431 -36.62 21.27 1.14
CA TYR A 431 -35.67 20.47 0.37
C TYR A 431 -36.17 19.05 0.06
N PHE A 432 -37.42 18.73 0.37
CA PHE A 432 -38.02 17.45 0.00
C PHE A 432 -38.28 17.39 -1.51
N HIS A 433 -37.59 16.50 -2.22
CA HIS A 433 -37.48 16.44 -3.68
C HIS A 433 -36.99 17.74 -4.34
N VAL A 434 -36.37 18.63 -3.57
CA VAL A 434 -35.80 19.89 -4.06
C VAL A 434 -34.35 19.96 -3.62
N TYR A 435 -33.47 19.89 -4.61
CA TYR A 435 -32.02 19.99 -4.48
C TYR A 435 -31.61 21.30 -3.79
N ASP A 436 -30.75 21.20 -2.77
CA ASP A 436 -30.35 22.31 -1.90
C ASP A 436 -29.35 23.31 -2.52
N ASN A 437 -28.92 23.06 -3.75
CA ASN A 437 -27.93 23.79 -4.55
C ASN A 437 -26.48 23.70 -4.05
N GLY A 438 -26.19 22.87 -3.06
CA GLY A 438 -24.87 22.26 -2.79
C GLY A 438 -23.62 23.15 -2.86
N ASP A 439 -23.62 24.37 -2.29
CA ASP A 439 -22.36 25.10 -2.05
C ASP A 439 -21.71 24.66 -0.72
N ARG A 440 -20.39 24.86 -0.54
CA ARG A 440 -19.65 24.44 0.68
C ARG A 440 -20.25 24.96 2.00
N THR A 441 -21.07 26.00 1.96
CA THR A 441 -21.75 26.61 3.10
C THR A 441 -23.25 26.30 3.16
N GLY A 442 -23.81 25.68 2.12
CA GLY A 442 -25.23 25.53 1.84
C GLY A 442 -25.61 24.09 1.53
N MET A 443 -25.04 23.12 2.26
CA MET A 443 -25.40 21.68 2.23
C MET A 443 -26.36 21.29 3.38
N PRO A 444 -27.53 21.94 3.56
CA PRO A 444 -28.41 21.65 4.69
C PRO A 444 -28.90 20.21 4.70
N VAL A 445 -29.06 19.54 3.55
CA VAL A 445 -29.53 18.15 3.51
C VAL A 445 -28.47 17.21 4.05
N LYS A 446 -27.24 17.27 3.50
CA LYS A 446 -26.13 16.41 3.93
C LYS A 446 -25.70 16.71 5.37
N ASN A 447 -25.61 17.98 5.77
CA ASN A 447 -25.26 18.33 7.15
C ASN A 447 -26.31 17.83 8.15
N PHE A 448 -27.60 17.86 7.78
CA PHE A 448 -28.67 17.35 8.63
C PHE A 448 -28.62 15.82 8.77
N ILE A 449 -28.44 15.10 7.65
CA ILE A 449 -28.35 13.64 7.64
C ILE A 449 -27.08 13.14 8.33
N ASN A 450 -25.99 13.90 8.23
CA ASN A 450 -24.73 13.56 8.86
C ASN A 450 -24.75 13.64 10.39
N ASP A 451 -25.75 14.29 10.98
CA ASP A 451 -25.90 14.39 12.43
C ASP A 451 -26.83 13.28 12.93
N GLU A 452 -26.24 12.28 13.59
CA GLU A 452 -26.94 11.14 14.19
C GLU A 452 -28.05 11.55 15.18
N SER A 453 -27.98 12.76 15.75
CA SER A 453 -29.01 13.24 16.66
C SER A 453 -30.36 13.47 15.97
N ASN A 454 -30.34 13.61 14.65
CA ASN A 454 -31.53 13.75 13.81
C ASN A 454 -32.16 12.42 13.39
N ILE A 455 -31.52 11.28 13.66
CA ILE A 455 -32.12 9.96 13.39
C ILE A 455 -33.27 9.72 14.39
N LYS A 456 -34.39 9.19 13.90
CA LYS A 456 -35.55 8.86 14.73
C LYS A 456 -35.17 7.92 15.87
N ARG A 457 -35.32 8.41 17.10
CA ARG A 457 -34.87 7.70 18.30
C ARG A 457 -35.54 6.33 18.46
N ASN A 458 -34.75 5.36 18.90
CA ASN A 458 -35.16 3.96 19.13
C ASN A 458 -35.61 3.19 17.88
N SER A 459 -35.53 3.77 16.69
CA SER A 459 -35.66 3.02 15.44
C SER A 459 -34.54 1.98 15.31
N ASP A 460 -34.72 0.99 14.44
CA ASP A 460 -33.63 0.04 14.15
C ASP A 460 -32.44 0.76 13.51
N PHE A 461 -32.65 1.86 12.79
CA PHE A 461 -31.58 2.68 12.24
C PHE A 461 -30.79 3.43 13.33
N ASP A 462 -31.47 4.03 14.31
CA ASP A 462 -30.81 4.64 15.49
C ASP A 462 -30.00 3.59 16.28
N LYS A 463 -30.54 2.37 16.45
CA LYS A 463 -29.80 1.28 17.09
C LYS A 463 -28.55 0.91 16.29
N TYR A 464 -28.68 0.73 14.98
CA TYR A 464 -27.58 0.36 14.10
C TYR A 464 -26.44 1.40 14.16
N CYS A 465 -26.75 2.67 13.89
CA CYS A 465 -25.77 3.76 13.88
C CYS A 465 -25.08 3.98 15.23
N ARG A 466 -25.83 3.91 16.34
CA ARG A 466 -25.24 4.06 17.69
C ARG A 466 -24.18 3.01 18.01
N GLN A 467 -24.39 1.79 17.57
CA GLN A 467 -23.42 0.72 17.78
C GLN A 467 -22.23 0.85 16.82
N MET A 468 -22.47 1.30 15.58
CA MET A 468 -21.41 1.64 14.63
C MET A 468 -20.47 2.73 15.17
N HIS A 469 -21.03 3.81 15.71
CA HIS A 469 -20.28 5.00 16.14
C HIS A 469 -19.96 5.00 17.65
N SER A 470 -20.05 3.85 18.33
CA SER A 470 -19.92 3.78 19.78
C SER A 470 -18.58 4.32 20.30
N ASP A 471 -17.53 4.21 19.49
CA ASP A 471 -16.16 4.62 19.82
C ASP A 471 -15.83 6.05 19.42
N THR A 472 -16.34 6.51 18.28
CA THR A 472 -16.19 7.90 17.81
C THR A 472 -16.67 8.88 18.89
N ARG A 473 -17.76 8.55 19.56
CA ARG A 473 -18.30 9.34 20.68
C ARG A 473 -17.40 9.38 21.91
N GLN A 474 -16.59 8.34 22.15
CA GLN A 474 -15.68 8.27 23.30
C GLN A 474 -14.39 9.08 23.08
N ASN A 475 -13.99 9.30 21.83
CA ASN A 475 -12.72 9.95 21.47
C ASN A 475 -12.85 11.44 21.10
N GLY A 476 -13.96 12.10 21.47
CA GLY A 476 -14.09 13.55 21.35
C GLY A 476 -14.88 14.06 20.14
N GLY A 477 -15.59 13.19 19.40
CA GLY A 477 -16.57 13.59 18.39
C GLY A 477 -16.34 12.99 17.00
N GLU A 478 -17.27 13.31 16.09
CA GLU A 478 -17.23 12.91 14.68
C GLU A 478 -15.94 13.42 14.01
N SER A 479 -15.15 12.49 13.50
CA SER A 479 -14.04 12.80 12.59
C SER A 479 -14.36 12.25 11.21
N ASP A 480 -13.78 12.81 10.16
CA ASP A 480 -13.90 12.31 8.78
C ASP A 480 -13.37 10.88 8.59
N PHE A 481 -12.78 10.30 9.64
CA PHE A 481 -12.31 8.91 9.72
C PHE A 481 -13.34 7.97 10.41
N THR A 482 -14.54 8.45 10.67
CA THR A 482 -15.63 7.65 11.26
C THR A 482 -16.25 6.74 10.21
N CYS A 483 -16.56 5.51 10.58
CA CYS A 483 -17.31 4.63 9.69
C CYS A 483 -18.77 5.09 9.63
N TYR A 484 -19.24 5.57 8.48
CA TYR A 484 -20.57 6.15 8.36
C TYR A 484 -21.65 5.10 8.04
N CYS A 485 -22.86 5.31 8.59
CA CYS A 485 -24.03 4.43 8.43
C CYS A 485 -25.14 5.01 7.53
N TYR A 486 -24.95 6.21 6.98
CA TYR A 486 -25.85 6.94 6.06
C TYR A 486 -25.06 7.58 4.91
N ASP A 487 -25.76 8.08 3.88
CA ASP A 487 -25.12 8.78 2.77
C ASP A 487 -24.41 10.04 3.27
N TYR A 488 -23.10 9.91 3.36
CA TYR A 488 -22.22 10.83 4.07
C TYR A 488 -21.86 12.05 3.21
N ASN A 489 -21.47 13.13 3.90
CA ASN A 489 -20.83 14.26 3.25
C ASN A 489 -19.36 13.95 2.98
N ASP A 490 -19.08 13.46 1.79
CA ASP A 490 -17.75 13.10 1.34
C ASP A 490 -16.89 14.31 0.90
N VAL A 491 -17.42 15.55 0.96
CA VAL A 491 -16.58 16.75 0.72
C VAL A 491 -15.49 16.81 1.75
N ASP A 492 -14.25 16.81 1.27
CA ASP A 492 -13.05 16.87 2.10
C ASP A 492 -12.88 15.65 3.03
N SER A 493 -13.64 14.56 2.82
CA SER A 493 -13.54 13.37 3.67
C SER A 493 -12.13 12.75 3.61
N SER A 494 -11.54 12.53 4.78
CA SER A 494 -10.12 12.17 4.95
C SER A 494 -9.11 13.05 4.19
N PRO A 495 -8.89 14.31 4.62
CA PRO A 495 -7.68 15.07 4.23
C PRO A 495 -6.39 14.39 4.78
N TRP A 496 -6.59 13.34 5.56
CA TRP A 496 -5.67 12.54 6.34
C TRP A 496 -4.88 11.51 5.54
N LEU A 497 -5.38 11.06 4.38
CA LEU A 497 -4.65 10.11 3.55
C LEU A 497 -3.50 10.81 2.81
N ARG A 498 -2.41 11.06 3.53
CA ARG A 498 -1.21 11.70 3.01
C ARG A 498 -0.06 10.72 2.99
N ALA A 499 0.83 10.87 2.03
CA ALA A 499 2.02 10.04 1.96
C ALA A 499 2.92 10.28 3.20
N PRO A 500 3.47 9.23 3.83
CA PRO A 500 3.21 7.82 3.53
C PRO A 500 1.90 7.33 4.16
N TYR A 501 0.94 6.93 3.32
CA TYR A 501 -0.31 6.34 3.77
C TYR A 501 -0.08 4.86 4.05
N LYS A 502 -0.19 4.47 5.31
CA LYS A 502 -0.14 3.09 5.80
C LYS A 502 -1.52 2.79 6.37
N ILE A 503 -2.07 1.64 6.03
CA ILE A 503 -3.40 1.22 6.49
C ILE A 503 -3.26 -0.09 7.26
N LYS A 504 -4.03 -0.25 8.33
CA LYS A 504 -4.22 -1.54 8.98
C LYS A 504 -5.70 -1.74 9.28
N VAL A 505 -6.21 -2.90 8.88
CA VAL A 505 -7.59 -3.31 9.13
C VAL A 505 -7.56 -4.63 9.90
N VAL A 506 -8.19 -4.66 11.05
CA VAL A 506 -8.34 -5.86 11.88
C VAL A 506 -9.81 -6.23 11.91
N TYR A 507 -10.16 -7.45 11.49
CA TYR A 507 -11.54 -7.94 11.50
C TYR A 507 -11.81 -8.85 12.69
N PHE A 508 -12.96 -8.67 13.32
CA PHE A 508 -13.46 -9.41 14.48
C PHE A 508 -14.88 -9.92 14.22
N ASP A 509 -15.32 -10.92 14.99
CA ASP A 509 -16.72 -11.37 14.94
C ASP A 509 -17.69 -10.29 15.45
N LEU A 510 -18.91 -10.29 14.94
CA LEU A 510 -20.01 -9.40 15.34
C LEU A 510 -20.43 -9.61 16.79
#